data_AF-A0A968UI58-F1
#
_entry.id   AF-A0A968UI58-F1
#
_cell.length_a   1.000
_cell.length_b   1.000
_cell.length_c   1.000
_cell.angle_alpha   90.00
_cell.angle_beta   90.00
_cell.angle_gamma   90.00
#
_symmetry.space_group_name_H-M   'P 1'
#
loop_
_entity.id
_entity.type
_entity.pdbx_description
1 polymer ?
#
loop_
_entity_poly.entity_id
_entity_poly.type
_entity_poly.pdbx_seq_one_letter_code
_entity_poly.pdbx_strand_id
1 'polypeptide(L)'
;MLVQLVRPLVRTQVQLLSQSPSASAKLMGMVAQWLGYLGIQAEVTQLQTTGERIQVSLCVGKPEQCTETEWRKILDNLNRENGSEAELPTLTYSAMTPAQQSKVHRLLASVLQASGPSVLDDWDSLRPQLAVLGLEEGMLLGIQSALKAPMPMEILVEQLDPDVAAFVLSKAINIALLDRQINQAEDSALKTLLNALDPSELA
;
A
#
# COMPACT_ATOMS: atom_id res chain seq x y z
N MET A 1 -0.64 -17.72 -1.10
CA MET A 1 -0.08 -18.56 -0.01
C MET A 1 0.35 -17.78 1.24
N LEU A 2 1.08 -16.67 1.12
CA LEU A 2 1.53 -15.84 2.28
C LEU A 2 0.37 -15.37 3.20
N VAL A 3 -0.75 -14.94 2.62
CA VAL A 3 -1.93 -14.48 3.37
C VAL A 3 -2.53 -15.56 4.29
N GLN A 4 -2.41 -16.84 3.92
CA GLN A 4 -2.93 -17.95 4.73
C GLN A 4 -2.04 -18.33 5.92
N LEU A 5 -0.74 -17.99 5.88
CA LEU A 5 0.19 -18.25 6.98
C LEU A 5 0.30 -17.05 7.93
N VAL A 6 0.29 -15.83 7.40
CA VAL A 6 0.46 -14.60 8.18
C VAL A 6 -0.77 -14.34 9.08
N ARG A 7 -1.98 -14.71 8.66
CA ARG A 7 -3.19 -14.38 9.42
C ARG A 7 -3.44 -15.21 10.68
N PRO A 8 -3.31 -16.55 10.66
CA PRO A 8 -3.35 -17.33 11.89
C PRO A 8 -2.27 -16.87 12.88
N LEU A 9 -1.08 -16.49 12.37
CA LEU A 9 0.00 -15.94 13.16
C LEU A 9 -0.41 -14.62 13.83
N VAL A 10 -0.90 -13.63 13.06
CA VAL A 10 -1.36 -12.34 13.59
C VAL A 10 -2.50 -12.53 14.60
N ARG A 11 -3.48 -13.40 14.32
CA ARG A 11 -4.58 -13.68 15.25
C ARG A 11 -4.08 -14.27 16.57
N THR A 12 -3.15 -15.21 16.49
CA THR A 12 -2.51 -15.82 17.67
C THR A 12 -1.72 -14.76 18.45
N GLN A 13 -0.99 -13.89 17.75
CA GLN A 13 -0.22 -12.80 18.34
C GLN A 13 -1.13 -11.76 19.04
N VAL A 14 -2.26 -11.37 18.45
CA VAL A 14 -3.26 -10.50 19.10
C VAL A 14 -3.85 -11.16 20.34
N GLN A 15 -4.17 -12.45 20.28
CA GLN A 15 -4.65 -13.19 21.46
C GLN A 15 -3.60 -13.21 22.57
N LEU A 16 -2.33 -13.46 22.24
CA LEU A 16 -1.22 -13.41 23.19
C LEU A 16 -1.00 -12.02 23.79
N LEU A 17 -1.24 -10.95 23.02
CA LEU A 17 -1.20 -9.58 23.54
C LEU A 17 -2.35 -9.30 24.52
N SER A 18 -3.57 -9.76 24.22
CA SER A 18 -4.74 -9.57 25.09
C SER A 18 -4.64 -10.30 26.43
N GLN A 19 -3.86 -11.38 26.49
CA GLN A 19 -3.68 -12.21 27.69
C GLN A 19 -2.41 -11.87 28.49
N SER A 20 -1.58 -10.94 27.99
CA SER A 20 -0.27 -10.67 28.57
C SER A 20 -0.24 -9.35 29.34
N PRO A 21 0.18 -9.33 30.61
CA PRO A 21 0.37 -8.09 31.37
C PRO A 21 1.49 -7.21 30.78
N SER A 22 2.40 -7.78 29.99
CA SER A 22 3.47 -7.09 29.24
C SER A 22 3.15 -6.90 27.75
N ALA A 23 1.92 -6.49 27.42
CA ALA A 23 1.48 -6.31 26.03
C ALA A 23 2.39 -5.34 25.23
N SER A 24 2.89 -4.27 25.86
CA SER A 24 3.78 -3.28 25.21
C SER A 24 5.07 -3.91 24.67
N ALA A 25 5.84 -4.61 25.51
CA ALA A 25 7.10 -5.25 25.10
C ALA A 25 6.92 -6.30 24.01
N LYS A 26 5.83 -7.08 24.09
CA LYS A 26 5.51 -8.08 23.06
C LYS A 26 5.11 -7.42 21.73
N LEU A 27 4.32 -6.35 21.77
CA LEU A 27 3.92 -5.62 20.57
C LEU A 27 5.12 -4.97 19.88
N MET A 28 6.04 -4.39 20.65
CA MET A 28 7.30 -3.85 20.12
C MET A 28 8.10 -4.91 19.36
N GLY A 29 8.30 -6.09 19.95
CA GLY A 29 8.99 -7.20 19.30
C GLY A 29 8.26 -7.71 18.05
N MET A 30 6.92 -7.78 18.09
CA MET A 30 6.11 -8.23 16.95
C MET A 30 6.21 -7.29 15.75
N VAL A 31 6.12 -5.97 15.96
CA VAL A 31 6.23 -4.99 14.86
C VAL A 31 7.62 -5.03 14.22
N ALA A 32 8.68 -5.07 15.04
CA ALA A 32 10.05 -5.23 14.55
C ALA A 32 10.22 -6.51 13.72
N GLN A 33 9.64 -7.62 14.19
CA GLN A 33 9.72 -8.92 13.51
C GLN A 33 8.93 -8.94 12.20
N TRP A 34 7.77 -8.28 12.13
CA TRP A 34 7.00 -8.16 10.88
C TRP A 34 7.75 -7.37 9.81
N LEU A 35 8.41 -6.28 10.20
CA LEU A 35 9.29 -5.52 9.29
C LEU A 35 10.51 -6.35 8.88
N GLY A 36 11.04 -7.17 9.79
CA GLY A 36 12.11 -8.13 9.50
C GLY A 36 11.73 -9.14 8.41
N TYR A 37 10.48 -9.58 8.34
CA TYR A 37 10.00 -10.45 7.24
C TYR A 37 9.99 -9.76 5.88
N LEU A 38 9.99 -8.43 5.84
CA LEU A 38 10.10 -7.62 4.64
C LEU A 38 11.57 -7.25 4.32
N GLY A 39 12.53 -7.80 5.06
CA GLY A 39 13.95 -7.48 4.91
C GLY A 39 14.34 -6.12 5.50
N ILE A 40 13.53 -5.57 6.40
CA ILE A 40 13.78 -4.28 7.06
C ILE A 40 14.08 -4.53 8.54
N GLN A 41 15.30 -4.19 8.97
CA GLN A 41 15.62 -4.17 10.39
C GLN A 41 14.98 -2.95 11.03
N ALA A 42 14.10 -3.16 12.01
CA ALA A 42 13.42 -2.08 12.70
C ALA A 42 13.49 -2.27 14.22
N GLU A 43 13.67 -1.17 14.93
CA GLU A 43 13.58 -1.10 16.38
C GLU A 43 12.44 -0.16 16.76
N VAL A 44 11.52 -0.64 17.61
CA VAL A 44 10.43 0.20 18.12
C VAL A 44 10.98 1.04 19.27
N THR A 45 11.09 2.35 19.06
CA THR A 45 11.68 3.29 20.03
C THR A 45 10.65 3.84 20.99
N GLN A 46 9.38 3.88 20.59
CA GLN A 46 8.31 4.38 21.44
C GLN A 46 6.98 3.73 21.11
N LEU A 47 6.19 3.43 22.15
CA LEU A 47 4.84 2.90 22.02
C LEU A 47 3.92 3.68 22.97
N GLN A 48 2.92 4.33 22.40
CA GLN A 48 1.92 5.10 23.14
C GLN A 48 0.50 4.67 22.75
N THR A 49 -0.44 4.84 23.68
CA THR A 49 -1.86 4.66 23.38
C THR A 49 -2.50 6.03 23.23
N THR A 50 -3.17 6.25 22.11
CA THR A 50 -3.77 7.53 21.77
C THR A 50 -5.24 7.27 21.45
N GLY A 51 -6.09 7.36 22.47
CA GLY A 51 -7.51 6.97 22.38
C GLY A 51 -7.66 5.47 22.06
N GLU A 52 -8.32 5.16 20.95
CA GLU A 52 -8.53 3.78 20.46
C GLU A 52 -7.38 3.26 19.59
N ARG A 53 -6.28 4.02 19.46
CA ARG A 53 -5.15 3.68 18.58
C ARG A 53 -3.88 3.46 19.38
N ILE A 54 -2.98 2.66 18.81
CA ILE A 54 -1.62 2.50 19.30
C ILE A 54 -0.71 3.26 18.34
N GLN A 55 0.03 4.23 18.85
CA GLN A 55 1.06 4.94 18.11
C GLN A 55 2.40 4.29 18.36
N VAL A 56 3.12 4.01 17.27
CA VAL A 56 4.41 3.34 17.28
C VAL A 56 5.43 4.23 16.57
N SER A 57 6.54 4.52 17.25
CA SER A 57 7.71 5.17 16.66
C SER A 57 8.76 4.11 16.36
N LEU A 58 9.35 4.19 15.17
CA LEU A 58 10.26 3.18 14.63
C LEU A 58 11.59 3.84 14.25
N CYS A 59 12.69 3.19 14.59
CA CYS A 59 13.99 3.41 13.96
C CYS A 59 14.22 2.27 12.97
N VAL A 60 14.53 2.59 11.71
CA VAL A 60 14.73 1.60 10.66
C VAL A 60 16.18 1.63 10.16
N GLY A 61 16.76 0.44 10.02
CA GLY A 61 18.04 0.23 9.37
C GLY A 61 17.89 0.07 7.85
N LYS A 62 19.03 -0.10 7.18
CA LYS A 62 19.08 -0.31 5.73
C LYS A 62 18.28 -1.56 5.33
N PRO A 63 17.32 -1.46 4.40
CA PRO A 63 16.67 -2.63 3.83
C PRO A 63 17.65 -3.56 3.12
N GLU A 64 17.37 -4.86 3.09
CA GLU A 64 18.21 -5.86 2.40
C GLU A 64 18.33 -5.59 0.90
N GLN A 65 17.26 -5.09 0.28
CA GLN A 65 17.16 -4.80 -1.15
C GLN A 65 17.86 -3.49 -1.57
N CYS A 66 18.26 -2.67 -0.60
CA CYS A 66 18.90 -1.37 -0.85
C CYS A 66 20.43 -1.51 -0.84
N THR A 67 21.12 -0.95 -1.83
CA THR A 67 22.59 -0.87 -1.80
C THR A 67 23.06 0.13 -0.74
N GLU A 68 24.31 -0.02 -0.29
CA GLU A 68 24.91 0.88 0.69
C GLU A 68 24.98 2.33 0.17
N THR A 69 25.21 2.51 -1.13
CA THR A 69 25.25 3.81 -1.78
C THR A 69 23.88 4.48 -1.87
N GLU A 70 22.83 3.72 -2.15
CA GLU A 70 21.45 4.23 -2.14
C GLU A 70 21.04 4.60 -0.73
N TRP A 71 21.37 3.77 0.26
CA TRP A 71 21.04 4.04 1.65
C TRP A 71 21.69 5.32 2.17
N ARG A 72 22.98 5.53 1.88
CA ARG A 72 23.65 6.79 2.24
C ARG A 72 23.02 7.99 1.57
N LYS A 73 22.65 7.89 0.30
CA LYS A 73 21.92 8.97 -0.40
C LYS A 73 20.58 9.28 0.26
N ILE A 74 19.83 8.26 0.67
CA ILE A 74 18.56 8.44 1.39
C ILE A 74 18.80 9.18 2.72
N LEU A 75 19.77 8.72 3.52
CA LEU A 75 20.12 9.38 4.78
C LEU A 75 20.60 10.82 4.59
N ASP A 76 21.44 11.06 3.58
CA ASP A 76 21.94 12.41 3.25
C ASP A 76 20.79 13.33 2.82
N ASN A 77 19.83 12.84 2.04
CA ASN A 77 18.66 13.61 1.63
C ASN A 77 17.77 13.95 2.84
N LEU A 78 17.45 12.99 3.70
CA LEU A 78 16.65 13.20 4.91
C LEU A 78 17.30 14.19 5.87
N ASN A 79 18.63 14.11 6.04
CA ASN A 79 19.37 15.05 6.89
C ASN A 79 19.39 16.48 6.31
N ARG A 80 19.29 16.63 5.00
CA ARG A 80 19.19 17.94 4.33
C ARG A 80 17.76 18.50 4.39
N GLU A 81 16.74 17.65 4.30
CA GLU A 81 15.33 18.04 4.44
C GLU A 81 14.98 18.48 5.86
N ASN A 82 15.57 17.90 6.91
CA ASN A 82 15.35 18.38 8.28
C ASN A 82 15.76 19.84 8.53
N GLY A 83 16.48 20.50 7.60
CA GLY A 83 16.83 21.92 7.65
C GLY A 83 15.97 22.84 6.78
N SER A 84 15.01 22.30 6.02
CA SER A 84 14.15 23.05 5.12
C SER A 84 12.72 22.53 5.28
N GLU A 85 11.76 23.37 5.66
CA GLU A 85 10.32 23.05 5.54
C GLU A 85 9.97 22.91 4.04
N ALA A 86 10.42 21.81 3.44
CA ALA A 86 10.01 21.37 2.13
C ALA A 86 8.99 20.27 2.38
N GLU A 87 7.72 20.62 2.23
CA GLU A 87 6.63 19.64 2.09
C GLU A 87 7.03 18.68 0.97
N LEU A 88 7.39 17.44 1.35
CA LEU A 88 7.70 16.37 0.41
C LEU A 88 6.55 16.24 -0.60
N PRO A 89 6.81 16.19 -1.91
CA PRO A 89 5.86 15.61 -2.83
C PRO A 89 6.01 14.09 -2.68
N THR A 90 5.54 13.52 -1.56
CA THR A 90 4.91 12.21 -1.71
C THR A 90 3.86 12.46 -2.78
N LEU A 91 3.91 11.75 -3.92
CA LEU A 91 3.00 11.99 -5.03
C LEU A 91 1.58 11.80 -4.49
N THR A 92 0.97 12.89 -4.02
CA THR A 92 -0.37 12.91 -3.49
C THR A 92 -1.29 12.93 -4.69
N TYR A 93 -2.45 12.32 -4.55
CA TYR A 93 -3.43 12.31 -5.62
C TYR A 93 -3.76 13.75 -6.09
N SER A 94 -3.77 14.71 -5.17
CA SER A 94 -3.91 16.15 -5.44
C SER A 94 -2.77 16.80 -6.24
N ALA A 95 -1.54 16.27 -6.18
CA ALA A 95 -0.39 16.80 -6.91
C ALA A 95 -0.27 16.26 -8.34
N MET A 96 -1.05 15.24 -8.70
CA MET A 96 -1.05 14.64 -10.03
C MET A 96 -1.74 15.52 -11.07
N THR A 97 -1.27 15.45 -12.32
CA THR A 97 -1.98 16.05 -13.45
C THR A 97 -3.33 15.36 -13.68
N PRO A 98 -4.33 16.03 -14.28
CA PRO A 98 -5.62 15.41 -14.59
C PRO A 98 -5.51 14.14 -15.44
N ALA A 99 -4.51 14.07 -16.33
CA ALA A 99 -4.23 12.88 -17.13
C ALA A 99 -3.74 11.70 -16.26
N GLN A 100 -2.83 11.95 -15.31
CA GLN A 100 -2.37 10.96 -14.35
C GLN A 100 -3.50 10.49 -13.43
N GLN A 101 -4.29 11.41 -12.88
CA GLN A 101 -5.47 11.07 -12.07
C GLN A 101 -6.46 10.20 -12.84
N SER A 102 -6.73 10.54 -14.11
CA SER A 102 -7.58 9.71 -14.96
C SER A 102 -7.00 8.32 -15.21
N LYS A 103 -5.68 8.17 -15.34
CA LYS A 103 -5.04 6.85 -15.44
C LYS A 103 -5.18 6.07 -14.13
N VAL A 104 -4.92 6.70 -12.99
CA VAL A 104 -5.11 6.11 -11.64
C VAL A 104 -6.52 5.57 -11.47
N HIS A 105 -7.55 6.36 -11.80
CA HIS A 105 -8.94 5.93 -11.69
C HIS A 105 -9.25 4.69 -12.52
N ARG A 106 -8.77 4.65 -13.76
CA ARG A 106 -9.00 3.54 -14.68
C ARG A 106 -8.28 2.28 -14.22
N LEU A 107 -7.02 2.41 -13.78
CA LEU A 107 -6.25 1.28 -13.26
C LEU A 107 -6.92 0.70 -12.01
N LEU A 108 -7.29 1.53 -11.03
CA LEU A 108 -7.96 1.07 -9.81
C LEU A 108 -9.35 0.49 -10.09
N ALA A 109 -10.09 1.04 -11.06
CA ALA A 109 -11.35 0.47 -11.52
C ALA A 109 -11.17 -0.91 -12.15
N SER A 110 -10.13 -1.11 -12.96
CA SER A 110 -9.81 -2.42 -13.55
C SER A 110 -9.41 -3.44 -12.47
N VAL A 111 -8.67 -3.03 -11.43
CA VAL A 111 -8.38 -3.90 -10.26
C VAL A 111 -9.66 -4.29 -9.55
N LEU A 112 -10.56 -3.34 -9.29
CA LEU A 112 -11.84 -3.61 -8.65
C LEU A 112 -12.71 -4.56 -9.48
N GLN A 113 -12.75 -4.42 -10.80
CA GLN A 113 -13.48 -5.34 -11.66
C GLN A 113 -12.91 -6.76 -11.63
N ALA A 114 -11.58 -6.90 -11.44
CA ALA A 114 -10.95 -8.19 -11.24
C ALA A 114 -11.37 -8.84 -9.91
N SER A 115 -11.73 -8.05 -8.90
CA SER A 115 -12.30 -8.54 -7.63
C SER A 115 -13.70 -9.14 -7.79
N GLY A 116 -14.48 -8.70 -8.79
CA GLY A 116 -15.75 -9.32 -9.12
C GLY A 116 -16.63 -8.53 -10.10
N PRO A 117 -17.57 -9.19 -10.79
CA PRO A 117 -18.42 -8.55 -11.79
C PRO A 117 -19.52 -7.64 -11.21
N SER A 118 -19.82 -7.71 -9.91
CA SER A 118 -20.91 -6.96 -9.26
C SER A 118 -20.48 -5.67 -8.56
N VAL A 119 -19.24 -5.19 -8.75
CA VAL A 119 -18.74 -4.01 -8.00
C VAL A 119 -19.56 -2.74 -8.24
N LEU A 120 -20.16 -2.58 -9.42
CA LEU A 120 -21.06 -1.46 -9.72
C LEU A 120 -22.38 -1.55 -8.96
N ASP A 121 -22.91 -2.75 -8.78
CA ASP A 121 -24.17 -2.99 -8.06
C ASP A 121 -23.98 -2.86 -6.55
N ASP A 122 -22.79 -3.22 -6.05
CA ASP A 122 -22.43 -3.17 -4.62
C ASP A 122 -21.70 -1.86 -4.23
N TRP A 123 -21.62 -0.88 -5.13
CA TRP A 123 -20.79 0.33 -4.96
C TRP A 123 -21.12 1.11 -3.68
N ASP A 124 -22.40 1.24 -3.33
CA ASP A 124 -22.84 1.97 -2.14
C ASP A 124 -22.33 1.31 -0.84
N SER A 125 -22.10 0.00 -0.85
CA SER A 125 -21.52 -0.75 0.28
C SER A 125 -19.99 -0.75 0.29
N LEU A 126 -19.38 -0.61 -0.89
CA LEU A 126 -17.92 -0.70 -1.09
C LEU A 126 -17.23 0.66 -0.92
N ARG A 127 -17.89 1.76 -1.31
CA ARG A 127 -17.40 3.13 -1.15
C ARG A 127 -16.92 3.47 0.28
N PRO A 128 -17.69 3.21 1.36
CA PRO A 128 -17.21 3.52 2.71
C PRO A 128 -15.97 2.69 3.11
N GLN A 129 -15.83 1.48 2.58
CA GLN A 129 -14.66 0.63 2.87
C GLN A 129 -13.42 1.17 2.16
N LEU A 130 -13.55 1.62 0.91
CA LEU A 130 -12.47 2.29 0.19
C LEU A 130 -12.05 3.61 0.85
N ALA A 131 -13.01 4.38 1.37
CA ALA A 131 -12.70 5.62 2.10
C ALA A 131 -11.84 5.35 3.36
N VAL A 132 -12.12 4.27 4.09
CA VAL A 132 -11.31 3.85 5.26
C VAL A 132 -9.88 3.46 4.87
N LEU A 133 -9.66 2.96 3.64
CA LEU A 133 -8.33 2.67 3.09
C LEU A 133 -7.55 3.92 2.64
N GLY A 134 -8.10 5.12 2.87
CA GLY A 134 -7.47 6.38 2.50
C GLY A 134 -7.50 6.63 1.00
N LEU A 135 -8.60 6.27 0.33
CA LEU A 135 -8.95 6.79 -0.99
C LEU A 135 -9.76 8.07 -0.80
N GLU A 136 -9.27 9.17 -1.36
CA GLU A 136 -9.94 10.47 -1.30
C GLU A 136 -11.25 10.48 -2.09
N GLU A 137 -12.19 11.33 -1.70
CA GLU A 137 -13.50 11.44 -2.33
C GLU A 137 -13.43 11.70 -3.85
N GLY A 138 -12.50 12.56 -4.28
CA GLY A 138 -12.26 12.81 -5.70
C GLY A 138 -11.82 11.57 -6.47
N MET A 139 -11.02 10.71 -5.83
CA MET A 139 -10.57 9.44 -6.41
C MET A 139 -11.73 8.44 -6.51
N LEU A 140 -12.57 8.36 -5.48
CA LEU A 140 -13.75 7.47 -5.47
C LEU A 140 -14.72 7.78 -6.61
N LEU A 141 -15.02 9.07 -6.85
CA LEU A 141 -15.87 9.50 -7.95
C LEU A 141 -15.25 9.19 -9.32
N GLY A 142 -13.93 9.36 -9.44
CA GLY A 142 -13.17 9.02 -10.63
C GLY A 142 -13.22 7.53 -10.93
N ILE A 143 -13.01 6.69 -9.92
CA ILE A 143 -13.12 5.22 -10.01
C ILE A 143 -14.53 4.82 -10.42
N GLN A 144 -15.58 5.36 -9.78
CA GLN A 144 -16.97 5.05 -10.12
C GLN A 144 -17.26 5.36 -11.59
N SER A 145 -16.72 6.48 -12.09
CA SER A 145 -16.87 6.87 -13.49
C SER A 145 -16.11 5.93 -14.42
N ALA A 146 -14.91 5.50 -14.04
CA ALA A 146 -14.09 4.57 -14.81
C ALA A 146 -14.68 3.14 -14.83
N LEU A 147 -15.36 2.72 -13.76
CA LEU A 147 -16.05 1.42 -13.72
C LEU A 147 -17.15 1.31 -14.80
N LYS A 148 -17.80 2.42 -15.15
CA LYS A 148 -18.83 2.46 -16.21
C LYS A 148 -18.26 2.28 -17.62
N ALA A 149 -16.97 2.53 -17.81
CA ALA A 149 -16.28 2.39 -19.10
C ALA A 149 -14.97 1.58 -18.91
N PRO A 150 -15.08 0.24 -18.76
CA PRO A 150 -13.94 -0.63 -18.56
C PRO A 150 -12.90 -0.47 -19.67
N MET A 151 -11.63 -0.43 -19.30
CA MET A 151 -10.52 -0.45 -20.25
C MET A 151 -9.53 -1.55 -19.84
N PRO A 152 -9.01 -2.35 -20.80
CA PRO A 152 -8.02 -3.37 -20.49
C PRO A 152 -6.79 -2.76 -19.85
N MET A 153 -6.30 -3.42 -18.80
CA MET A 153 -5.22 -2.93 -17.96
C MET A 153 -3.90 -2.81 -18.72
N GLU A 154 -3.68 -3.68 -19.70
CA GLU A 154 -2.49 -3.74 -20.55
C GLU A 154 -2.27 -2.42 -21.30
N ILE A 155 -3.36 -1.77 -21.74
CA ILE A 155 -3.31 -0.47 -22.43
C ILE A 155 -3.05 0.66 -21.43
N LEU A 156 -3.57 0.55 -20.22
CA LEU A 156 -3.43 1.59 -19.19
C LEU A 156 -2.03 1.64 -18.58
N VAL A 157 -1.36 0.50 -18.55
CA VAL A 157 0.01 0.34 -18.05
C VAL A 157 1.06 0.80 -19.08
N GLU A 158 0.69 0.88 -20.35
CA GLU A 158 1.55 1.42 -21.39
C GLU A 158 1.91 2.89 -21.09
N GLN A 159 3.23 3.17 -20.99
CA GLN A 159 3.77 4.48 -20.61
C GLN A 159 3.25 5.00 -19.26
N LEU A 160 3.11 4.11 -18.28
CA LEU A 160 2.84 4.50 -16.90
C LEU A 160 4.14 5.01 -16.26
N ASP A 161 4.07 6.20 -15.66
CA ASP A 161 5.16 6.75 -14.87
C ASP A 161 5.42 5.85 -13.64
N PRO A 162 6.68 5.46 -13.35
CA PRO A 162 7.02 4.61 -12.20
C PRO A 162 6.46 5.12 -10.86
N ASP A 163 6.44 6.43 -10.64
CA ASP A 163 5.92 7.00 -9.38
C ASP A 163 4.40 6.84 -9.29
N VAL A 164 3.70 7.00 -10.43
CA VAL A 164 2.26 6.76 -10.53
C VAL A 164 1.96 5.27 -10.42
N ALA A 165 2.80 4.40 -11.00
CA ALA A 165 2.68 2.95 -10.87
C ALA A 165 2.83 2.51 -9.41
N ALA A 166 3.80 3.07 -8.68
CA ALA A 166 4.03 2.74 -7.27
C ALA A 166 2.85 3.18 -6.41
N PHE A 167 2.33 4.39 -6.68
CA PHE A 167 1.13 4.91 -6.05
C PHE A 167 -0.08 3.99 -6.29
N VAL A 168 -0.34 3.63 -7.55
CA VAL A 168 -1.47 2.78 -7.93
C VAL A 168 -1.34 1.38 -7.34
N LEU A 169 -0.14 0.77 -7.41
CA LEU A 169 0.09 -0.56 -6.86
C LEU A 169 -0.18 -0.62 -5.35
N SER A 170 0.28 0.39 -4.60
CA SER A 170 0.01 0.49 -3.15
C SER A 170 -1.49 0.49 -2.86
N LYS A 171 -2.26 1.27 -3.62
CA LYS A 171 -3.73 1.32 -3.47
C LYS A 171 -4.41 0.03 -3.97
N ALA A 172 -3.94 -0.54 -5.07
CA ALA A 172 -4.45 -1.79 -5.64
C ALA A 172 -4.26 -2.98 -4.70
N ILE A 173 -3.13 -3.10 -4.03
CA ILE A 173 -2.88 -4.13 -3.01
C ILE A 173 -3.88 -4.00 -1.86
N ASN A 174 -4.14 -2.78 -1.39
CA ASN A 174 -5.12 -2.56 -0.32
C ASN A 174 -6.54 -2.93 -0.75
N ILE A 175 -6.90 -2.67 -2.01
CA ILE A 175 -8.19 -3.06 -2.60
C ILE A 175 -8.30 -4.59 -2.70
N ALA A 176 -7.32 -5.27 -3.29
CA ALA A 176 -7.33 -6.73 -3.45
C ALA A 176 -7.26 -7.50 -2.11
N LEU A 177 -7.02 -6.81 -1.00
CA LEU A 177 -7.02 -7.38 0.35
C LEU A 177 -8.31 -7.10 1.14
N LEU A 178 -9.29 -6.38 0.55
CA LEU A 178 -10.57 -6.03 1.18
C LEU A 178 -11.37 -7.26 1.61
N ASP A 179 -11.66 -8.15 0.66
CA ASP A 179 -12.37 -9.42 0.85
C ASP A 179 -11.49 -10.49 1.49
N ARG A 180 -10.25 -10.10 1.79
CA ARG A 180 -9.23 -10.88 2.44
C ARG A 180 -8.75 -12.07 1.60
N GLN A 181 -9.00 -12.15 0.30
CA GLN A 181 -8.52 -13.21 -0.57
C GLN A 181 -8.09 -12.63 -1.92
N ILE A 182 -6.85 -12.90 -2.34
CA ILE A 182 -6.43 -12.52 -3.69
C ILE A 182 -6.82 -13.65 -4.65
N ASN A 183 -7.76 -13.36 -5.55
CA ASN A 183 -8.18 -14.28 -6.60
C ASN A 183 -7.20 -14.24 -7.81
N GLN A 184 -7.39 -15.13 -8.78
CA GLN A 184 -6.46 -15.24 -9.93
C GLN A 184 -6.45 -13.99 -10.83
N ALA A 185 -7.61 -13.34 -11.00
CA ALA A 185 -7.73 -12.13 -11.81
C ALA A 185 -7.06 -10.93 -11.11
N GLU A 186 -7.22 -10.81 -9.79
CA GLU A 186 -6.53 -9.80 -8.98
C GLU A 186 -5.02 -10.02 -8.94
N ASP A 187 -4.55 -11.26 -8.76
CA ASP A 187 -3.12 -11.59 -8.81
C ASP A 187 -2.51 -11.22 -10.16
N SER A 188 -3.26 -11.46 -11.25
CA SER A 188 -2.83 -11.08 -12.60
C SER A 188 -2.79 -9.56 -12.76
N ALA A 189 -3.81 -8.82 -12.26
CA ALA A 189 -3.83 -7.36 -12.28
C ALA A 189 -2.67 -6.74 -11.47
N LEU A 190 -2.39 -7.29 -10.28
CA LEU A 190 -1.28 -6.85 -9.43
C LEU A 190 0.08 -7.13 -10.08
N LYS A 191 0.24 -8.28 -10.75
CA LYS A 191 1.46 -8.59 -11.52
C LYS A 191 1.66 -7.65 -12.69
N THR A 192 0.59 -7.31 -13.43
CA THR A 192 0.69 -6.35 -14.53
C THR A 192 1.13 -4.96 -14.02
N LEU A 193 0.61 -4.52 -12.87
CA LEU A 193 1.06 -3.28 -12.21
C LEU A 193 2.49 -3.38 -11.68
N LEU A 194 2.90 -4.54 -11.15
CA LEU A 194 4.27 -4.76 -10.67
C LEU A 194 5.27 -4.72 -11.82
N ASN A 195 4.96 -5.36 -12.96
CA ASN A 195 5.80 -5.31 -14.15
C ASN A 195 5.92 -3.89 -14.74
N ALA A 196 4.97 -3.00 -14.45
CA ALA A 196 5.04 -1.59 -14.83
C ALA A 196 6.11 -0.81 -14.05
N LEU A 197 6.49 -1.29 -12.86
CA LEU A 197 7.50 -0.65 -12.01
C LEU A 197 8.93 -0.96 -12.47
N ASP A 198 9.15 -2.18 -12.95
CA ASP A 198 10.44 -2.65 -13.45
C ASP A 198 10.33 -3.08 -14.93
N PRO A 199 10.38 -2.12 -15.88
CA PRO A 199 10.43 -2.45 -17.31
C PRO A 199 11.71 -3.22 -17.73
N SER A 200 12.64 -3.46 -16.79
CA SER A 200 13.96 -4.05 -17.01
C SER A 200 13.97 -5.59 -17.06
N GLU A 201 12.89 -6.29 -16.70
CA GLU A 201 12.82 -7.78 -16.77
C GLU A 201 12.38 -8.33 -18.14
N LEU A 202 12.22 -7.48 -19.17
CA LEU A 202 11.80 -7.89 -20.53
C LEU A 202 12.89 -7.69 -21.61
N ALA A 203 14.17 -7.80 -21.26
CA ALA A 203 15.29 -7.80 -22.21
C ALA A 203 16.03 -9.15 -22.25
#